data_AF-A0A952QND4-F1
#
_entry.id   AF-A0A952QND4-F1
#
_cell.length_a   1.000
_cell.length_b   1.000
_cell.length_c   1.000
_cell.angle_alpha   90.00
_cell.angle_beta   90.00
_cell.angle_gamma   90.00
#
_symmetry.space_group_name_H-M   'P 1'
#
loop_
_entity.id
_entity.type
_entity.pdbx_description
1 polymer ?
#
loop_
_entity_poly.entity_id
_entity_poly.type
_entity_poly.pdbx_seq_one_letter_code
_entity_poly.pdbx_strand_id
1 'polypeptide(L)'
;MISPRVLRVVLIVLWIGLLVWSGEGRAETVYVQAKTAQLRAGKTSLDAVVGNVKFGDALEVVGRDGSWVEVKTSAGAKGWIFANKTSSSKPSGTNDTLAKLGQSMRGNDASATTASAGARGLDKASEGYANRAGVSTRDRDAVDRMTAYQIPDQEVEEFLREGGLGEYAK
;
A
#
# COMPACT_ATOMS: atom_id res chain seq x y z
N MET A 1 -63.95 -27.57 38.14
CA MET A 1 -64.24 -27.73 36.70
C MET A 1 -64.08 -26.37 36.04
N ILE A 2 -62.98 -26.14 35.32
CA ILE A 2 -62.70 -24.84 34.67
C ILE A 2 -63.61 -24.73 33.44
N SER A 3 -64.32 -23.61 33.31
CA SER A 3 -65.29 -23.46 32.22
C SER A 3 -64.57 -23.40 30.86
N PRO A 4 -65.10 -24.04 29.80
CA PRO A 4 -64.45 -24.10 28.49
C PRO A 4 -64.27 -22.71 27.84
N ARG A 5 -65.01 -21.71 28.31
CA ARG A 5 -64.88 -20.30 27.91
C ARG A 5 -63.68 -19.63 28.57
N VAL A 6 -63.43 -19.89 29.85
CA VAL A 6 -62.25 -19.38 30.57
C VAL A 6 -60.97 -20.06 30.09
N LEU A 7 -61.03 -21.37 29.78
CA LEU A 7 -59.90 -22.10 29.20
C LEU A 7 -59.49 -21.57 27.80
N ARG A 8 -60.48 -21.21 26.95
CA ARG A 8 -60.21 -20.63 25.63
C ARG A 8 -59.61 -19.22 25.70
N VAL A 9 -60.06 -18.39 26.66
CA VAL A 9 -59.50 -17.04 26.86
C VAL A 9 -58.07 -17.11 27.39
N VAL A 10 -57.78 -18.02 28.33
CA VAL A 10 -56.43 -18.22 28.86
C VAL A 10 -55.46 -18.72 27.78
N LEU A 11 -55.89 -19.62 26.89
CA LEU A 11 -55.07 -20.11 25.77
C LEU A 11 -54.74 -19.02 24.73
N ILE A 12 -55.66 -18.09 24.47
CA ILE A 12 -55.43 -16.97 23.54
C ILE A 12 -54.46 -15.95 24.15
N VAL A 13 -54.57 -15.66 25.45
CA VAL A 13 -53.63 -14.77 26.17
C VAL A 13 -52.23 -15.40 26.27
N LEU A 14 -52.14 -16.72 26.43
CA LEU A 14 -50.87 -17.47 26.38
C LEU A 14 -50.23 -17.46 24.99
N TRP A 15 -51.02 -17.50 23.92
CA TRP A 15 -50.53 -17.41 22.54
C TRP A 15 -50.03 -16.01 22.17
N ILE A 16 -50.71 -14.96 22.64
CA ILE A 16 -50.27 -13.58 22.41
C ILE A 16 -49.03 -13.26 23.27
N GLY A 17 -48.94 -13.83 24.49
CA GLY A 17 -47.74 -13.71 25.33
C GLY A 17 -46.50 -14.39 24.75
N LEU A 18 -46.64 -15.46 23.96
CA LEU A 18 -45.52 -16.15 23.31
C LEU A 18 -45.04 -15.49 22.02
N LEU A 19 -45.79 -14.55 21.44
CA LEU A 19 -45.42 -13.88 20.18
C LEU A 19 -44.57 -12.62 20.37
N VAL A 20 -44.38 -12.16 21.62
CA VAL A 20 -43.73 -10.86 21.93
C VAL A 20 -42.26 -11.00 22.35
N TRP A 21 -41.62 -12.14 22.06
CA TRP A 21 -40.16 -12.30 22.17
C TRP A 21 -39.50 -12.53 20.81
N SER A 22 -39.79 -11.67 19.84
CA SER A 22 -38.89 -11.48 18.71
C SER A 22 -38.11 -10.19 18.95
N GLY A 23 -37.10 -10.29 19.82
CA GLY A 23 -36.10 -9.24 19.95
C GLY A 23 -35.31 -9.19 18.65
N GLU A 24 -35.63 -8.23 17.78
CA GLU A 24 -34.80 -7.90 16.62
C GLU A 24 -33.45 -7.39 17.12
N GLY A 25 -32.48 -8.28 17.22
CA GLY A 25 -31.08 -7.91 17.41
C GLY A 25 -30.64 -7.09 16.21
N ARG A 26 -30.51 -5.76 16.40
CA ARG A 26 -29.88 -4.90 15.40
C ARG A 26 -28.40 -5.25 15.33
N ALA A 27 -28.06 -6.16 14.43
CA ALA A 27 -26.69 -6.48 14.09
C ALA A 27 -26.06 -5.28 13.36
N GLU A 28 -25.41 -4.40 14.12
CA GLU A 28 -24.64 -3.30 13.55
C GLU A 28 -23.36 -3.89 12.92
N THR A 29 -23.06 -3.55 11.67
CA THR A 29 -21.85 -4.02 10.99
C THR A 29 -20.81 -2.90 10.96
N VAL A 30 -19.57 -3.23 11.32
CA VAL A 30 -18.41 -2.34 11.23
C VAL A 30 -17.33 -2.98 10.36
N TYR A 31 -16.49 -2.15 9.77
CA TYR A 31 -15.40 -2.56 8.89
C TYR A 31 -14.05 -2.28 9.53
N VAL A 32 -13.08 -3.16 9.32
CA VAL A 32 -11.71 -2.94 9.80
C VAL A 32 -11.02 -1.87 8.94
N GLN A 33 -10.61 -0.76 9.54
CA GLN A 33 -9.88 0.32 8.86
C GLN A 33 -8.35 0.27 9.07
N ALA A 34 -7.88 -0.46 10.08
CA ALA A 34 -6.45 -0.62 10.29
C ALA A 34 -5.85 -1.64 9.29
N LYS A 35 -4.61 -1.39 8.83
CA LYS A 35 -3.87 -2.33 7.96
C LYS A 35 -3.71 -3.71 8.58
N THR A 36 -3.50 -3.76 9.90
CA THR A 36 -3.46 -4.96 10.72
C THR A 36 -4.24 -4.73 11.99
N ALA A 37 -5.27 -5.55 12.23
CA ALA A 37 -5.99 -5.55 13.49
C ALA A 37 -6.12 -6.98 14.03
N GLN A 38 -6.10 -7.06 15.35
CA GLN A 38 -6.14 -8.30 16.10
C GLN A 38 -7.38 -8.26 16.98
N LEU A 39 -8.12 -9.37 16.97
CA LEU A 39 -9.18 -9.63 17.94
C LEU A 39 -8.54 -10.16 19.21
N ARG A 40 -8.93 -9.61 20.35
CA ARG A 40 -8.42 -9.99 21.66
C ARG A 40 -9.50 -10.65 22.51
N ALA A 41 -9.09 -11.51 23.43
CA ALA A 41 -10.02 -12.19 24.35
C ALA A 41 -10.69 -11.21 25.33
N GLY A 42 -10.02 -10.10 25.64
CA GLY A 42 -10.50 -9.08 26.57
C GLY A 42 -10.23 -7.66 26.10
N LYS A 43 -10.51 -6.71 27.00
CA LYS A 43 -10.54 -5.26 26.75
C LYS A 43 -9.20 -4.59 27.09
N THR A 44 -8.11 -5.34 27.13
CA THR A 44 -6.78 -4.80 27.38
C THR A 44 -5.82 -5.16 26.25
N SER A 45 -4.81 -4.31 26.04
CA SER A 45 -3.75 -4.56 25.06
C SER A 45 -2.82 -5.72 25.44
N LEU A 46 -2.99 -6.31 26.63
CA LEU A 46 -2.21 -7.47 27.12
C LEU A 46 -2.97 -8.78 26.97
N ASP A 47 -4.29 -8.73 26.72
CA ASP A 47 -5.09 -9.95 26.56
C ASP A 47 -4.69 -10.72 25.31
N ALA A 48 -4.82 -12.04 25.39
CA ALA A 48 -4.47 -12.97 24.33
C ALA A 48 -5.21 -12.64 23.01
N VAL A 49 -4.49 -12.77 21.89
CA VAL A 49 -5.06 -12.60 20.56
C VAL A 49 -5.84 -13.86 20.19
N VAL A 50 -7.14 -13.71 19.96
CA VAL A 50 -8.07 -14.80 19.58
C VAL A 50 -8.28 -14.90 18.07
N GLY A 51 -7.85 -13.89 17.32
CA GLY A 51 -7.94 -13.90 15.86
C GLY A 51 -7.25 -12.72 15.20
N ASN A 52 -6.97 -12.84 13.91
CA ASN A 52 -6.47 -11.75 13.07
C ASN A 52 -7.56 -11.36 12.08
N VAL A 53 -7.75 -10.06 11.88
CA VAL A 53 -8.71 -9.50 10.91
C VAL A 53 -7.97 -8.55 9.96
N LYS A 54 -8.39 -8.56 8.70
CA LYS A 54 -7.76 -7.80 7.61
C LYS A 54 -8.51 -6.51 7.36
N PHE A 55 -7.81 -5.54 6.78
CA PHE A 55 -8.41 -4.30 6.30
C PHE A 55 -9.58 -4.58 5.37
N GLY A 56 -10.72 -3.92 5.62
CA GLY A 56 -11.95 -4.06 4.84
C GLY A 56 -12.83 -5.23 5.25
N ASP A 57 -12.41 -6.07 6.20
CA ASP A 57 -13.25 -7.16 6.73
C ASP A 57 -14.50 -6.58 7.42
N ALA A 58 -15.65 -7.18 7.14
CA ALA A 58 -16.91 -6.85 7.81
C ALA A 58 -17.03 -7.65 9.11
N LEU A 59 -17.36 -6.96 10.18
CA LEU A 59 -17.47 -7.49 11.54
C LEU A 59 -18.83 -7.11 12.11
N GLU A 60 -19.52 -8.09 12.69
CA GLU A 60 -20.79 -7.87 13.36
C GLU A 60 -20.53 -7.39 14.78
N VAL A 61 -21.09 -6.25 15.18
CA VAL A 61 -20.97 -5.70 16.53
C VAL A 61 -21.95 -6.43 17.44
N VAL A 62 -21.40 -7.11 18.44
CA VAL A 62 -22.16 -7.80 19.49
C VAL A 62 -22.36 -6.88 20.70
N GLY A 63 -21.40 -5.98 20.95
CA GLY A 63 -21.47 -5.05 22.06
C GLY A 63 -20.39 -3.97 21.99
N ARG A 64 -20.57 -2.92 22.80
CA ARG A 64 -19.60 -1.83 22.96
C ARG A 64 -19.36 -1.61 24.45
N ASP A 65 -18.10 -1.46 24.82
CA ASP A 65 -17.70 -1.10 26.17
C ASP A 65 -16.54 -0.09 26.12
N GLY A 66 -16.88 1.17 26.38
CA GLY A 66 -15.93 2.29 26.28
C GLY A 66 -15.29 2.38 24.90
N SER A 67 -13.96 2.24 24.85
CA SER A 67 -13.18 2.28 23.61
C SER A 67 -13.04 0.91 22.92
N TRP A 68 -13.72 -0.12 23.41
CA TRP A 68 -13.67 -1.47 22.88
C TRP A 68 -15.02 -1.89 22.29
N VAL A 69 -14.94 -2.62 21.19
CA VAL A 69 -16.09 -3.15 20.47
C VAL A 69 -15.95 -4.66 20.47
N GLU A 70 -16.93 -5.35 21.04
CA GLU A 70 -17.05 -6.80 20.91
C GLU A 70 -17.65 -7.09 19.55
N VAL A 71 -16.95 -7.90 18.77
CA VAL A 71 -17.33 -8.21 17.40
C VAL A 71 -17.28 -9.71 17.14
N LYS A 72 -18.08 -10.13 16.18
CA LYS A 72 -18.11 -11.48 15.65
C LYS A 72 -17.70 -11.45 14.18
N THR A 73 -16.72 -12.28 13.83
CA THR A 73 -16.31 -12.46 12.43
C THR A 73 -17.30 -13.34 11.69
N SER A 74 -17.30 -13.29 10.36
CA SER A 74 -18.07 -14.21 9.52
C SER A 74 -17.71 -15.69 9.75
N ALA A 75 -16.47 -15.97 10.17
CA ALA A 75 -16.01 -17.29 10.59
C ALA A 75 -16.52 -17.72 11.97
N GLY A 76 -17.28 -16.86 12.66
CA GLY A 76 -17.88 -17.15 13.96
C GLY A 76 -16.97 -16.85 15.17
N ALA A 77 -15.75 -16.38 14.95
CA ALA A 77 -14.86 -16.00 16.05
C ALA A 77 -15.35 -14.71 16.72
N LYS A 78 -15.44 -14.73 18.05
CA LYS A 78 -15.81 -13.57 18.87
C LYS A 78 -14.59 -13.00 19.58
N GLY A 79 -14.49 -11.69 19.65
CA GLY A 79 -13.43 -11.02 20.40
C GLY A 79 -13.60 -9.50 20.42
N TRP A 80 -12.69 -8.85 21.11
CA TRP A 80 -12.67 -7.40 21.29
C TRP A 80 -11.69 -6.75 20.33
N ILE A 81 -12.12 -5.66 19.71
CA ILE A 81 -11.32 -4.78 18.88
C ILE A 81 -11.45 -3.34 19.36
N PHE A 82 -10.37 -2.58 19.28
CA PHE A 82 -10.40 -1.17 19.66
C PHE A 82 -11.22 -0.36 18.64
N ALA A 83 -12.13 0.49 19.11
CA ALA A 83 -13.07 1.22 18.26
C ALA A 83 -12.38 2.07 17.17
N ASN A 84 -11.22 2.65 17.49
CA ASN A 84 -10.40 3.44 16.54
C ASN A 84 -9.77 2.60 15.41
N LYS A 85 -9.90 1.26 15.45
CA LYS A 85 -9.48 0.36 14.37
C LYS A 85 -10.63 -0.08 13.47
N THR A 86 -11.85 0.36 13.79
CA THR A 86 -13.08 0.04 13.06
C THR A 86 -13.71 1.30 12.47
N SER A 87 -14.44 1.16 11.36
CA SER A 87 -15.17 2.23 10.66
C SER A 87 -16.58 1.74 10.35
N SER A 88 -17.58 2.61 10.46
CA SER A 88 -18.97 2.28 10.08
C SER A 88 -19.17 2.16 8.56
N SER A 89 -18.23 2.66 7.76
CA SER A 89 -18.23 2.53 6.31
C SER A 89 -17.04 1.71 5.82
N LYS A 90 -17.25 0.94 4.74
CA LYS A 90 -16.21 0.10 4.16
C LYS A 90 -15.07 0.98 3.65
N PRO A 91 -13.85 0.83 4.20
CA PRO A 91 -12.74 1.68 3.79
C PRO A 91 -12.28 1.27 2.39
N SER A 92 -12.29 2.24 1.47
CA SER A 92 -11.76 2.10 0.11
C SER A 92 -10.23 2.06 0.20
N GLY A 93 -9.65 0.89 -0.04
CA GLY A 93 -8.20 0.68 -0.02
C GLY A 93 -7.52 1.34 -1.19
N THR A 94 -7.41 2.67 -1.18
CA THR A 94 -6.64 3.41 -2.19
C THR A 94 -5.15 3.38 -1.86
N ASN A 95 -4.62 2.16 -1.66
CA ASN A 95 -3.18 1.90 -1.65
C ASN A 95 -2.58 2.15 -3.04
N ASP A 96 -3.43 2.13 -4.06
CA ASP A 96 -3.07 2.34 -5.46
C ASP A 96 -2.75 3.81 -5.76
N THR A 97 -3.41 4.78 -5.13
CA THR A 97 -3.07 6.21 -5.36
C THR A 97 -1.77 6.61 -4.70
N LEU A 98 -1.48 6.12 -3.49
CA LEU A 98 -0.21 6.41 -2.83
C LEU A 98 0.95 5.62 -3.45
N ALA A 99 0.71 4.40 -3.92
CA ALA A 99 1.69 3.64 -4.70
C ALA A 99 1.97 4.32 -6.05
N LYS A 100 0.92 4.74 -6.79
CA LYS A 100 1.04 5.51 -8.03
C LYS A 100 1.72 6.85 -7.80
N LEU A 101 1.42 7.54 -6.70
CA LEU A 101 2.12 8.77 -6.31
C LEU A 101 3.58 8.48 -5.95
N GLY A 102 3.87 7.41 -5.22
CA GLY A 102 5.23 6.99 -4.90
C GLY A 102 6.03 6.48 -6.10
N GLN A 103 5.35 6.09 -7.18
CA GLN A 103 5.94 5.72 -8.47
C GLN A 103 6.12 6.97 -9.36
N SER A 104 5.19 7.92 -9.35
CA SER A 104 5.35 9.21 -10.04
C SER A 104 6.43 10.08 -9.39
N MET A 105 6.57 10.03 -8.07
CA MET A 105 7.63 10.72 -7.31
C MET A 105 9.00 10.01 -7.40
N ARG A 106 9.05 8.80 -7.96
CA ARG A 106 10.30 8.09 -8.32
C ARG A 106 10.78 8.41 -9.73
N GLY A 107 10.15 9.38 -10.40
CA GLY A 107 10.65 9.92 -11.66
C GLY A 107 11.89 10.80 -11.44
N ASN A 108 13.06 10.28 -11.80
CA ASN A 108 14.23 11.00 -12.31
C ASN A 108 14.95 12.10 -11.48
N ASP A 109 14.56 12.44 -10.26
CA ASP A 109 15.23 13.51 -9.48
C ASP A 109 16.37 13.05 -8.54
N ALA A 110 16.81 11.80 -8.63
CA ALA A 110 18.09 11.42 -8.05
C ALA A 110 19.20 11.83 -9.02
N SER A 111 19.80 13.01 -8.77
CA SER A 111 20.84 13.67 -9.57
C SER A 111 21.59 12.72 -10.52
N ALA A 112 21.24 12.77 -11.80
CA ALA A 112 21.96 12.09 -12.87
C ALA A 112 23.35 12.71 -13.15
N THR A 113 23.80 13.60 -12.27
CA THR A 113 25.06 14.36 -12.35
C THR A 113 25.88 14.14 -11.07
N THR A 114 26.27 12.89 -10.83
CA THR A 114 27.43 12.58 -9.98
C THR A 114 28.71 12.72 -10.79
N ALA A 115 29.81 13.18 -10.17
CA ALA A 115 31.12 13.35 -10.84
C ALA A 115 31.61 12.08 -11.58
N SER A 116 31.15 10.90 -11.17
CA SER A 116 31.42 9.61 -11.85
C SER A 116 30.75 9.45 -13.21
N ALA A 117 29.67 10.19 -13.51
CA ALA A 117 28.97 10.15 -14.79
C ALA A 117 29.83 10.76 -15.92
N GLY A 118 30.65 11.78 -15.61
CA GLY A 118 31.55 12.39 -16.59
C GLY A 118 32.67 11.47 -17.09
N ALA A 119 32.97 10.38 -16.36
CA ALA A 119 34.01 9.42 -16.74
C ALA A 119 33.57 8.42 -17.83
N ARG A 120 32.27 8.33 -18.13
CA ARG A 120 31.71 7.35 -19.09
C ARG A 120 31.22 7.97 -20.40
N GLY A 121 31.53 9.24 -20.64
CA GLY A 121 30.98 10.02 -21.76
C GLY A 121 29.64 10.68 -21.41
N LEU A 122 29.16 11.54 -22.30
CA LEU A 122 27.89 12.26 -22.14
C LEU A 122 26.71 11.27 -22.23
N ASP A 123 26.33 10.67 -21.09
CA ASP A 123 25.21 9.72 -20.93
C ASP A 123 23.82 10.36 -21.18
N LYS A 124 22.74 9.56 -21.18
CA LYS A 124 21.31 9.94 -21.27
C LYS A 124 20.90 11.15 -20.41
N ALA A 125 21.59 11.40 -19.30
CA ALA A 125 21.41 12.59 -18.48
C ALA A 125 21.61 13.90 -19.27
N SER A 126 22.59 13.90 -20.17
CA SER A 126 22.97 15.03 -21.03
C SER A 126 21.92 15.28 -22.11
N GLU A 127 21.28 14.23 -22.63
CA GLU A 127 20.16 14.35 -23.58
C GLU A 127 18.97 15.08 -22.96
N GLY A 128 18.65 14.78 -21.69
CA GLY A 128 17.59 15.46 -20.94
C GLY A 128 17.86 16.95 -20.77
N TYR A 129 19.11 17.33 -20.49
CA TYR A 129 19.52 18.73 -20.47
C TYR A 129 19.44 19.37 -21.85
N ALA A 130 19.99 18.72 -22.88
CA ALA A 130 20.01 19.22 -24.25
C ALA A 130 18.60 19.48 -24.80
N ASN A 131 17.64 18.60 -24.46
CA ASN A 131 16.23 18.77 -24.79
C ASN A 131 15.59 19.98 -24.11
N ARG A 132 15.88 20.21 -22.83
CA ARG A 132 15.37 21.39 -22.10
C ARG A 132 16.02 22.70 -22.53
N ALA A 133 17.31 22.67 -22.83
CA ALA A 133 18.08 23.82 -23.29
C ALA A 133 17.85 24.14 -24.78
N GLY A 134 17.07 23.33 -25.49
CA GLY A 134 16.76 23.56 -26.90
C GLY A 134 17.96 23.39 -27.85
N VAL A 135 18.96 22.58 -27.47
CA VAL A 135 20.15 22.35 -28.29
C VAL A 135 19.75 21.68 -29.60
N SER A 136 20.27 22.19 -30.73
CA SER A 136 19.93 21.67 -32.06
C SER A 136 20.42 20.24 -32.24
N THR A 137 19.74 19.45 -33.07
CA THR A 137 20.13 18.06 -33.37
C THR A 137 21.50 17.99 -34.04
N ARG A 138 21.82 18.95 -34.91
CA ARG A 138 23.13 19.04 -35.57
C ARG A 138 24.29 19.15 -34.57
N ASP A 139 24.11 19.92 -33.50
CA ASP A 139 25.15 20.11 -32.47
C ASP A 139 25.32 18.85 -31.62
N ARG A 140 24.22 18.16 -31.32
CA ARG A 140 24.26 16.86 -30.62
C ARG A 140 24.97 15.81 -31.46
N ASP A 141 24.59 15.68 -32.73
CA ASP A 141 25.21 14.73 -33.64
C ASP A 141 26.72 15.03 -33.82
N ALA A 142 27.14 16.29 -33.73
CA ALA A 142 28.55 16.66 -33.77
C ALA A 142 29.31 16.18 -32.52
N VAL A 143 28.72 16.35 -31.34
CA VAL A 143 29.30 15.86 -30.09
C VAL A 143 29.35 14.33 -30.06
N ASP A 144 28.32 13.66 -30.57
CA ASP A 144 28.27 12.20 -30.66
C ASP A 144 29.34 11.66 -31.61
N ARG A 145 29.53 12.30 -32.77
CA ARG A 145 30.63 11.97 -33.70
C ARG A 145 32.01 12.18 -33.06
N MET A 146 32.21 13.24 -32.28
CA MET A 146 33.47 13.46 -31.57
C MET A 146 33.69 12.44 -30.46
N THR A 147 32.64 12.05 -29.75
CA THR A 147 32.72 11.06 -28.66
C THR A 147 32.97 9.64 -29.21
N ALA A 148 32.47 9.35 -30.41
CA ALA A 148 32.67 8.07 -31.09
C ALA A 148 34.02 7.96 -31.83
N TYR A 149 34.77 9.07 -31.96
CA TYR A 149 36.05 9.07 -32.65
C TYR A 149 37.12 8.34 -31.82
N GLN A 150 37.73 7.32 -32.41
CA GLN A 150 38.89 6.62 -31.87
C GLN A 150 40.09 6.87 -32.79
N ILE A 151 41.24 7.20 -32.20
CA ILE A 151 42.49 7.36 -32.94
C ILE A 151 42.91 5.97 -33.43
N PRO A 152 43.21 5.79 -34.73
CA PRO A 152 43.62 4.50 -35.26
C PRO A 152 44.95 4.05 -34.64
N ASP A 153 45.07 2.76 -34.35
CA ASP A 153 46.24 2.18 -33.67
C ASP A 153 47.57 2.52 -34.36
N GLN A 154 47.55 2.62 -35.70
CA GLN A 154 48.72 2.98 -36.49
C GLN A 154 49.24 4.40 -36.20
N GLU A 155 48.36 5.38 -36.01
CA GLU A 155 48.76 6.74 -35.62
C GLU A 155 49.30 6.77 -34.19
N VAL A 156 48.73 5.93 -33.31
CA VAL A 156 49.22 5.78 -31.94
C VAL A 156 50.62 5.17 -31.94
N GLU A 157 50.88 4.13 -32.73
CA GLU A 157 52.20 3.51 -32.86
C GLU A 157 53.26 4.46 -33.43
N GLU A 158 52.91 5.23 -34.46
CA GLU A 158 53.80 6.24 -35.04
C GLU A 158 54.13 7.32 -34.01
N PHE A 159 53.13 7.81 -33.28
CA PHE A 159 53.31 8.77 -32.19
C PHE A 159 54.21 8.23 -31.07
N LEU A 160 54.03 6.98 -30.65
CA LEU A 160 54.86 6.33 -29.62
C LEU A 160 56.30 6.15 -30.10
N ARG A 161 56.51 5.81 -31.38
CA ARG A 161 57.83 5.62 -31.98
C ARG A 161 58.59 6.94 -32.14
N GLU A 162 57.94 7.98 -32.66
CA GLU A 162 58.54 9.31 -32.82
C GLU A 162 58.86 9.96 -31.48
N GLY A 163 57.95 9.82 -30.51
CA GLY A 163 58.12 10.36 -29.15
C GLY A 163 59.10 9.56 -28.29
N GLY A 164 59.52 8.37 -28.71
CA GLY A 164 60.30 7.45 -27.88
C GLY A 164 59.57 7.09 -26.58
N LEU A 165 58.26 6.88 -26.66
CA LEU A 165 57.39 6.61 -25.52
C LEU A 165 56.98 5.12 -25.51
N GLY A 166 56.68 4.59 -24.32
CA GLY A 166 56.25 3.19 -24.16
C GLY A 166 57.37 2.18 -24.49
N GLU A 167 57.09 1.23 -25.37
CA GLU A 167 58.01 0.16 -25.78
C GLU A 167 59.21 0.66 -26.61
N TYR A 168 59.14 1.88 -27.14
CA TYR A 168 60.20 2.51 -27.92
C TYR A 168 61.10 3.45 -27.10
N ALA A 169 60.84 3.57 -25.78
CA ALA A 169 61.70 4.32 -24.86
C ALA A 169 63.01 3.57 -24.62
N LYS A 170 64.16 4.22 -24.88
CA LYS A 170 65.51 3.68 -24.65
C LYS A 170 66.06 4.07 -23.29
#